data_AF-A0A7J4UDA4-F1
#
_entry.id   AF-A0A7J4UDA4-F1
#
_cell.length_a   1.000
_cell.length_b   1.000
_cell.length_c   1.000
_cell.angle_alpha   90.00
_cell.angle_beta   90.00
_cell.angle_gamma   90.00
#
_symmetry.space_group_name_H-M   'P 1'
#
loop_
_entity.id
_entity.type
_entity.pdbx_description
1 polymer ?
#
loop_
_entity_poly.entity_id
_entity_poly.type
_entity_poly.pdbx_seq_one_letter_code
_entity_poly.pdbx_strand_id
1 'polypeptide(L)'
;MILGKVIGKTSTKQFAFKIEGSAHIFEYVQIMHSSGNFVLAQIEEIEKDSERSVAFCSVIGYRDDEGKLQVLKSPLDPGVEVLCAEDDFIQDILGLEKKKNSAYIGILDGREHLKVYLDMNKVLSKHAVILAKSGSGKSYVSAVLLEELLLKKIPLVVIDPHGEYPSLKYPNPKDKENMLRFGVEPQGFLKQIQEFSPDVHINPDAKPLKLSNRNLTSVELIHLLPTKVSASQLGLIYAALKNLGGRVDFNEMLIELEATEDNPSKWTLINIFEYVKKLNLFSESPTLMGELVHPGKMSIVNLRGVAQDIQEIIVYKLVNDLFQERKKNT
;
A
#
# COMPACT_ATOMS: atom_id res chain seq x y z
N MET A 1 -31.46 0.16 20.10
CA MET A 1 -32.28 -1.04 20.43
C MET A 1 -31.60 -1.83 21.54
N ILE A 2 -32.31 -2.35 22.54
CA ILE A 2 -31.72 -3.24 23.58
C ILE A 2 -31.52 -4.64 23.00
N LEU A 3 -30.32 -5.20 23.17
CA LEU A 3 -29.95 -6.53 22.71
C LEU A 3 -29.92 -7.56 23.84
N GLY A 4 -29.69 -7.12 25.08
CA GLY A 4 -29.63 -7.99 26.25
C GLY A 4 -28.91 -7.36 27.44
N LYS A 5 -28.41 -8.20 28.36
CA LYS A 5 -27.76 -7.74 29.59
C LYS A 5 -26.44 -8.46 29.87
N VAL A 6 -25.46 -7.72 30.37
CA VAL A 6 -24.13 -8.24 30.74
C VAL A 6 -24.28 -9.35 31.80
N ILE A 7 -23.57 -10.46 31.63
CA ILE A 7 -23.60 -11.60 32.55
C ILE A 7 -22.19 -12.08 32.90
N GLY A 8 -22.11 -12.78 34.04
CA GLY A 8 -20.90 -13.51 34.43
C GLY A 8 -19.73 -12.59 34.76
N LYS A 9 -18.52 -13.12 34.57
CA LYS A 9 -17.27 -12.41 34.87
C LYS A 9 -16.92 -11.48 33.70
N THR A 10 -16.71 -10.20 34.01
CA THR A 10 -16.28 -9.19 33.04
C THR A 10 -14.82 -8.81 33.25
N SER A 11 -14.21 -8.23 32.22
CA SER A 11 -12.88 -7.61 32.29
C SER A 11 -12.91 -6.25 31.58
N THR A 12 -11.78 -5.55 31.56
CA THR A 12 -11.65 -4.30 30.81
C THR A 12 -11.57 -4.48 29.30
N LYS A 13 -11.40 -5.72 28.82
CA LYS A 13 -11.21 -6.05 27.40
C LYS A 13 -12.32 -6.89 26.82
N GLN A 14 -13.01 -7.65 27.65
CA GLN A 14 -13.99 -8.64 27.21
C GLN A 14 -15.10 -8.78 28.23
N PHE A 15 -16.30 -9.05 27.74
CA PHE A 15 -17.47 -9.40 28.54
C PHE A 15 -18.41 -10.30 27.74
N ALA A 16 -19.37 -10.89 28.42
CA ALA A 16 -20.44 -11.64 27.79
C ALA A 16 -21.80 -11.03 28.16
N PHE A 17 -22.78 -11.15 27.27
CA PHE A 17 -24.15 -10.75 27.58
C PHE A 17 -25.14 -11.84 27.14
N LYS A 18 -26.21 -11.99 27.92
CA LYS A 18 -27.34 -12.85 27.55
C LYS A 18 -28.16 -12.10 26.50
N ILE A 19 -28.33 -12.71 25.33
CA ILE A 19 -29.09 -12.13 24.22
C ILE A 19 -30.58 -12.26 24.56
N GLU A 20 -31.30 -11.15 24.50
CA GLU A 20 -32.76 -11.05 24.68
C GLU A 20 -33.46 -10.55 23.39
N GLY A 21 -32.70 -9.91 22.49
CA GLY A 21 -33.16 -9.47 21.17
C GLY A 21 -32.55 -10.28 20.02
N SER A 22 -32.32 -9.61 18.87
CA SER A 22 -31.58 -10.15 17.73
C SER A 22 -30.17 -9.59 17.73
N ALA A 23 -29.15 -10.45 17.68
CA ALA A 23 -27.75 -10.06 17.66
C ALA A 23 -26.98 -10.95 16.67
N HIS A 24 -25.99 -10.36 15.99
CA HIS A 24 -25.17 -11.04 14.99
C HIS A 24 -23.68 -10.93 15.32
N ILE A 25 -22.90 -11.90 14.83
CA ILE A 25 -21.42 -11.82 14.93
C ILE A 25 -20.94 -10.57 14.19
N PHE A 26 -19.89 -9.93 14.72
CA PHE A 26 -19.30 -8.66 14.27
C PHE A 26 -20.17 -7.42 14.42
N GLU A 27 -21.38 -7.55 14.98
CA GLU A 27 -22.21 -6.40 15.29
C GLU A 27 -21.57 -5.54 16.40
N TYR A 28 -21.58 -4.22 16.18
CA TYR A 28 -21.12 -3.26 17.17
C TYR A 28 -22.22 -2.95 18.18
N VAL A 29 -21.82 -2.93 19.45
CA VAL A 29 -22.70 -2.71 20.60
C VAL A 29 -22.17 -1.57 21.46
N GLN A 30 -23.07 -0.89 22.15
CA GLN A 30 -22.75 0.19 23.08
C GLN A 30 -23.29 -0.12 24.48
N ILE A 31 -22.50 0.20 25.50
CA ILE A 31 -22.78 -0.12 26.90
C ILE A 31 -22.42 1.08 27.78
N MET A 32 -23.31 1.44 28.72
CA MET A 32 -23.02 2.47 29.72
C MET A 32 -22.05 1.92 30.76
N HIS A 33 -20.88 2.53 30.90
CA HIS A 33 -19.94 2.21 31.98
C HIS A 33 -20.22 3.07 33.22
N SER A 34 -19.88 2.59 34.41
CA SER A 34 -20.09 3.29 35.69
C SER A 34 -19.36 4.64 35.80
N SER A 35 -18.38 4.91 34.93
CA SER A 35 -17.78 6.24 34.77
C SER A 35 -18.67 7.26 34.05
N GLY A 36 -19.88 6.88 33.62
CA GLY A 36 -20.83 7.74 32.90
C GLY A 36 -20.56 7.84 31.39
N ASN A 37 -19.63 7.05 30.86
CA ASN A 37 -19.29 7.04 29.43
C ASN A 37 -19.93 5.84 28.73
N PHE A 38 -20.41 6.04 27.50
CA PHE A 38 -20.76 4.93 26.62
C PHE A 38 -19.48 4.32 26.03
N VAL A 39 -19.42 2.99 26.04
CA VAL A 39 -18.29 2.20 25.56
C VAL A 39 -18.72 1.41 24.34
N LEU A 40 -17.91 1.46 23.29
CA LEU A 40 -18.08 0.64 22.10
C LEU A 40 -17.41 -0.73 22.32
N ALA A 41 -18.11 -1.77 21.91
CA ALA A 41 -17.60 -3.14 21.82
C ALA A 41 -18.12 -3.82 20.56
N GLN A 42 -17.55 -4.98 20.22
CA GLN A 42 -17.97 -5.79 19.07
C GLN A 42 -18.22 -7.22 19.52
N ILE A 43 -19.29 -7.83 19.00
CA ILE A 43 -19.59 -9.25 19.20
C ILE A 43 -18.58 -10.08 18.38
N GLU A 44 -17.78 -10.91 19.06
CA GLU A 44 -16.80 -11.79 18.41
C GLU A 44 -17.38 -13.19 18.15
N GLU A 45 -18.23 -13.68 19.05
CA GLU A 45 -18.77 -15.05 19.01
C GLU A 45 -20.17 -15.08 19.63
N ILE A 46 -21.03 -15.98 19.15
CA ILE A 46 -22.34 -16.24 19.74
C ILE A 46 -22.48 -17.75 20.00
N GLU A 47 -22.64 -18.11 21.26
CA GLU A 47 -22.95 -19.49 21.66
C GLU A 47 -24.44 -19.62 21.98
N LYS A 48 -25.03 -20.75 21.57
CA LYS A 48 -26.43 -21.05 21.81
C LYS A 48 -26.59 -22.49 22.29
N ASP A 49 -27.26 -22.64 23.41
CA ASP A 49 -27.71 -23.92 23.94
C ASP A 49 -29.26 -24.00 23.96
N SER A 50 -29.81 -25.04 24.57
CA SER A 50 -31.26 -25.24 24.66
C SER A 50 -32.00 -24.20 25.51
N GLU A 51 -31.30 -23.48 26.39
CA GLU A 51 -31.89 -22.59 27.39
C GLU A 51 -31.61 -21.11 27.09
N ARG A 52 -30.48 -20.79 26.45
CA ARG A 52 -30.03 -19.40 26.26
C ARG A 52 -29.12 -19.22 25.04
N SER A 53 -29.00 -17.95 24.65
CA SER A 53 -27.99 -17.48 23.70
C SER A 53 -27.12 -16.42 24.38
N VAL A 54 -25.81 -16.56 24.24
CA VAL A 54 -24.81 -15.72 24.88
C VAL A 54 -23.87 -15.18 23.81
N ALA A 55 -23.70 -13.86 23.78
CA ALA A 55 -22.73 -13.19 22.93
C ALA A 55 -21.47 -12.86 23.73
N PHE A 56 -20.31 -13.16 23.17
CA PHE A 56 -19.00 -12.79 23.71
C PHE A 56 -18.47 -11.58 22.95
N CYS A 57 -18.08 -10.56 23.68
CA CYS A 57 -17.75 -9.25 23.14
C CYS A 57 -16.33 -8.83 23.50
N SER A 58 -15.69 -8.14 22.57
CA SER A 58 -14.42 -7.46 22.76
C SER A 58 -14.64 -5.96 22.86
N VAL A 59 -14.08 -5.36 23.91
CA VAL A 59 -14.20 -3.94 24.22
C VAL A 59 -13.19 -3.16 23.39
N ILE A 60 -13.69 -2.18 22.64
CA ILE A 60 -12.87 -1.27 21.84
C ILE A 60 -12.47 -0.07 22.69
N GLY A 61 -13.43 0.55 23.38
CA GLY A 61 -13.19 1.69 24.25
C GLY A 61 -14.23 2.80 24.12
N TYR A 62 -13.86 3.99 24.59
CA TYR A 62 -14.68 5.21 24.55
C TYR A 62 -13.78 6.42 24.22
N ARG A 63 -14.36 7.55 23.82
CA ARG A 63 -13.61 8.81 23.70
C ARG A 63 -13.77 9.64 24.96
N ASP A 64 -12.66 10.20 25.45
CA ASP A 64 -12.70 11.22 26.51
C ASP A 64 -13.13 12.60 25.99
N ASP A 65 -13.23 13.58 26.88
CA ASP A 65 -13.60 14.96 26.55
C ASP A 65 -12.62 15.64 25.57
N GLU A 66 -11.38 15.12 25.46
CA GLU A 66 -10.38 15.57 24.49
C GLU A 66 -10.49 14.84 23.14
N GLY A 67 -11.47 13.94 22.99
CA GLY A 67 -11.69 13.13 21.80
C GLY A 67 -10.66 12.03 21.60
N LYS A 68 -9.87 11.66 22.62
CA LYS A 68 -8.90 10.56 22.52
C LYS A 68 -9.57 9.24 22.86
N LEU A 69 -9.26 8.20 22.06
CA LEU A 69 -9.72 6.85 22.34
C LEU A 69 -9.03 6.33 23.60
N GLN A 70 -9.84 6.01 24.62
CA GLN A 70 -9.42 5.48 25.89
C GLN A 70 -9.90 4.05 26.07
N VAL A 71 -9.10 3.27 26.79
CA VAL A 71 -9.47 1.91 27.22
C VAL A 71 -10.18 1.97 28.57
N LEU A 72 -11.00 0.96 28.85
CA LEU A 72 -11.59 0.77 30.17
C LEU A 72 -10.51 0.52 31.23
N LYS A 73 -10.62 1.22 32.36
CA LYS A 73 -9.76 1.02 33.55
C LYS A 73 -10.40 0.12 34.61
N SER A 74 -11.71 -0.07 34.53
CA SER A 74 -12.51 -0.99 35.34
C SER A 74 -13.44 -1.81 34.43
N PRO A 75 -13.80 -3.05 34.81
CA PRO A 75 -14.75 -3.86 34.05
C PRO A 75 -16.16 -3.24 34.01
N LEU A 76 -16.98 -3.71 33.06
CA LEU A 76 -18.41 -3.43 33.02
C LEU A 76 -19.15 -4.15 34.14
N ASP A 77 -20.17 -3.52 34.71
CA ASP A 77 -20.99 -4.12 35.77
C ASP A 77 -21.93 -5.19 35.20
N PRO A 78 -22.08 -6.35 35.86
CA PRO A 78 -23.10 -7.32 35.50
C PRO A 78 -24.52 -6.73 35.58
N GLY A 79 -25.38 -7.16 34.67
CA GLY A 79 -26.78 -6.73 34.60
C GLY A 79 -27.01 -5.42 33.82
N VAL A 80 -25.96 -4.70 33.43
CA VAL A 80 -26.07 -3.51 32.58
C VAL A 80 -26.60 -3.89 31.21
N GLU A 81 -27.44 -3.03 30.65
CA GLU A 81 -28.03 -3.22 29.33
C GLU A 81 -27.00 -3.03 28.21
N VAL A 82 -27.06 -3.92 27.23
CA VAL A 82 -26.28 -3.86 26.01
C VAL A 82 -27.20 -3.41 24.90
N LEU A 83 -26.82 -2.34 24.22
CA LEU A 83 -27.57 -1.74 23.13
C LEU A 83 -26.86 -1.99 21.80
N CYS A 84 -27.60 -2.06 20.70
CA CYS A 84 -27.03 -1.90 19.37
C CYS A 84 -26.38 -0.51 19.29
N ALA A 85 -25.15 -0.43 18.80
CA ALA A 85 -24.46 0.85 18.66
C ALA A 85 -25.07 1.69 17.53
N GLU A 86 -25.19 2.99 17.73
CA GLU A 86 -25.65 3.90 16.67
C GLU A 86 -24.51 4.19 15.68
N ASP A 87 -24.85 4.45 14.41
CA ASP A 87 -23.85 4.63 13.33
C ASP A 87 -22.88 5.79 13.62
N ASP A 88 -23.40 6.93 14.09
CA ASP A 88 -22.59 8.10 14.46
C ASP A 88 -21.61 7.79 15.60
N PHE A 89 -22.05 6.98 16.57
CA PHE A 89 -21.20 6.56 17.69
C PHE A 89 -20.06 5.64 17.23
N ILE A 90 -20.36 4.69 16.33
CA ILE A 90 -19.34 3.81 15.73
C ILE A 90 -18.33 4.66 14.95
N GLN A 91 -18.79 5.58 14.11
CA GLN A 91 -17.95 6.43 13.28
C GLN A 91 -17.02 7.31 14.12
N ASP A 92 -17.54 7.92 15.18
CA ASP A 92 -16.74 8.75 16.08
C ASP A 92 -15.66 7.91 16.76
N ILE A 93 -16.02 6.84 17.48
CA ILE A 93 -15.07 6.04 18.26
C ILE A 93 -13.98 5.43 17.36
N LEU A 94 -14.36 4.85 16.23
CA LEU A 94 -13.41 4.24 15.28
C LEU A 94 -12.66 5.27 14.42
N GLY A 95 -13.12 6.52 14.40
CA GLY A 95 -12.51 7.60 13.63
C GLY A 95 -12.66 7.41 12.12
N LEU A 96 -13.81 6.90 11.68
CA LEU A 96 -14.13 6.58 10.28
C LEU A 96 -14.86 7.71 9.55
N GLU A 97 -14.95 8.88 10.18
CA GLU A 97 -15.71 10.02 9.68
C GLU A 97 -15.07 10.71 8.47
N LYS A 98 -15.93 11.34 7.66
CA LYS A 98 -15.51 12.19 6.56
C LYS A 98 -14.84 13.45 7.08
N LYS A 99 -13.55 13.60 6.79
CA LYS A 99 -12.75 14.79 7.09
C LYS A 99 -12.24 15.42 5.80
N LYS A 100 -11.69 16.64 5.89
CA LYS A 100 -11.14 17.36 4.73
C LYS A 100 -10.14 16.52 3.91
N ASN A 101 -9.27 15.79 4.61
CA ASN A 101 -8.23 14.95 4.02
C ASN A 101 -8.51 13.45 4.22
N SER A 102 -9.75 12.99 4.10
CA SER A 102 -10.08 11.57 4.20
C SER A 102 -10.36 10.94 2.84
N ALA A 103 -10.03 9.65 2.67
CA ALA A 103 -10.36 8.85 1.49
C ALA A 103 -11.54 7.94 1.79
N TYR A 104 -12.52 7.88 0.89
CA TYR A 104 -13.62 6.93 1.00
C TYR A 104 -13.16 5.53 0.57
N ILE A 105 -13.35 4.52 1.42
CA ILE A 105 -12.87 3.14 1.13
C ILE A 105 -14.03 2.14 1.00
N GLY A 106 -15.23 2.49 1.47
CA GLY A 106 -16.40 1.63 1.34
C GLY A 106 -17.44 1.85 2.43
N ILE A 107 -18.28 0.86 2.65
CA ILE A 107 -19.28 0.83 3.74
C ILE A 107 -18.86 -0.20 4.78
N LEU A 108 -19.23 0.03 6.03
CA LEU A 108 -18.99 -0.93 7.10
C LEU A 108 -19.91 -2.13 6.90
N ASP A 109 -19.36 -3.34 7.05
CA ASP A 109 -20.13 -4.56 6.86
C ASP A 109 -21.31 -4.63 7.85
N GLY A 110 -22.44 -5.13 7.38
CA GLY A 110 -23.71 -5.12 8.13
C GLY A 110 -24.37 -3.76 8.32
N ARG A 111 -23.78 -2.66 7.82
CA ARG A 111 -24.27 -1.28 8.01
C ARG A 111 -24.30 -0.52 6.68
N GLU A 112 -25.37 -0.68 5.91
CA GLU A 112 -25.47 -0.18 4.52
C GLU A 112 -25.30 1.34 4.37
N HIS A 113 -25.61 2.11 5.41
CA HIS A 113 -25.52 3.57 5.40
C HIS A 113 -24.25 4.12 6.05
N LEU A 114 -23.46 3.28 6.73
CA LEU A 114 -22.26 3.71 7.44
C LEU A 114 -21.06 3.69 6.49
N LYS A 115 -20.79 4.86 5.91
CA LYS A 115 -19.62 5.09 5.05
C LYS A 115 -18.33 5.16 5.87
N VAL A 116 -17.28 4.54 5.35
CA VAL A 116 -15.96 4.45 5.97
C VAL A 116 -14.98 5.34 5.24
N TYR A 117 -14.36 6.27 5.98
CA TYR A 117 -13.32 7.15 5.46
C TYR A 117 -12.02 6.98 6.24
N LEU A 118 -10.91 6.80 5.53
CA LEU A 118 -9.57 6.75 6.12
C LEU A 118 -8.91 8.13 6.13
N ASP A 119 -8.23 8.48 7.22
CA ASP A 119 -7.46 9.72 7.32
C ASP A 119 -6.17 9.63 6.48
N MET A 120 -6.12 10.38 5.37
CA MET A 120 -4.96 10.36 4.47
C MET A 120 -3.71 10.96 5.09
N ASN A 121 -3.83 11.85 6.08
CA ASN A 121 -2.64 12.34 6.77
C ASN A 121 -1.94 11.19 7.51
N LYS A 122 -2.71 10.28 8.13
CA LYS A 122 -2.16 9.08 8.79
C LYS A 122 -1.62 8.07 7.79
N VAL A 123 -2.33 7.85 6.68
CA VAL A 123 -1.92 6.89 5.64
C VAL A 123 -0.64 7.35 4.92
N LEU A 124 -0.49 8.65 4.67
CA LEU A 124 0.65 9.21 3.91
C LEU A 124 1.87 9.54 4.77
N SER A 125 1.67 9.91 6.04
CA SER A 125 2.80 10.21 6.96
C SER A 125 3.49 8.97 7.50
N LYS A 126 2.85 7.80 7.40
CA LYS A 126 3.36 6.51 7.85
C LYS A 126 3.43 5.52 6.70
N HIS A 127 3.95 4.33 6.96
CA HIS A 127 3.91 3.21 6.02
C HIS A 127 2.59 2.46 6.18
N ALA A 128 1.97 2.10 5.06
CA ALA A 128 0.76 1.28 5.01
C ALA A 128 1.05 -0.02 4.26
N VAL A 129 0.38 -1.10 4.67
CA VAL A 129 0.48 -2.41 4.05
C VAL A 129 -0.92 -2.98 3.87
N ILE A 130 -1.24 -3.43 2.66
CA ILE A 130 -2.49 -4.12 2.34
C ILE A 130 -2.17 -5.61 2.20
N LEU A 131 -2.70 -6.43 3.11
CA LEU A 131 -2.47 -7.88 3.15
C LEU A 131 -3.78 -8.61 2.83
N ALA A 132 -3.77 -9.48 1.82
CA ALA A 132 -4.90 -10.32 1.49
C ALA A 132 -4.43 -11.58 0.74
N LYS A 133 -5.24 -12.63 0.72
CA LYS A 133 -5.03 -13.79 -0.16
C LYS A 133 -5.36 -13.39 -1.62
N SER A 134 -4.85 -14.17 -2.58
CA SER A 134 -5.22 -13.97 -3.98
C SER A 134 -6.74 -14.10 -4.17
N GLY A 135 -7.33 -13.23 -4.99
CA GLY A 135 -8.77 -13.16 -5.20
C GLY A 135 -9.57 -12.44 -4.11
N SER A 136 -8.95 -12.06 -2.98
CA SER A 136 -9.66 -11.36 -1.87
C SER A 136 -9.81 -9.84 -2.06
N GLY A 137 -9.53 -9.31 -3.26
CA GLY A 137 -9.71 -7.89 -3.55
C GLY A 137 -8.53 -6.97 -3.20
N LYS A 138 -7.31 -7.50 -2.96
CA LYS A 138 -6.11 -6.68 -2.67
C LYS A 138 -5.91 -5.54 -3.68
N SER A 139 -5.84 -5.87 -4.97
CA SER A 139 -5.59 -4.88 -6.02
C SER A 139 -6.77 -3.94 -6.21
N TYR A 140 -8.00 -4.37 -5.90
CA TYR A 140 -9.19 -3.52 -5.91
C TYR A 140 -9.14 -2.45 -4.81
N VAL A 141 -8.82 -2.84 -3.57
CA VAL A 141 -8.66 -1.88 -2.46
C VAL A 141 -7.49 -0.92 -2.74
N SER A 142 -6.38 -1.41 -3.30
CA SER A 142 -5.28 -0.56 -3.75
C SER A 142 -5.75 0.46 -4.81
N ALA A 143 -6.52 0.02 -5.81
CA ALA A 143 -7.08 0.88 -6.84
C ALA A 143 -7.97 1.99 -6.24
N VAL A 144 -8.91 1.64 -5.35
CA VAL A 144 -9.76 2.62 -4.64
C VAL A 144 -8.91 3.67 -3.91
N LEU A 145 -7.86 3.24 -3.21
CA LEU A 145 -6.96 4.16 -2.53
C LEU A 145 -6.21 5.07 -3.51
N LEU A 146 -5.71 4.53 -4.63
CA LEU A 146 -5.02 5.31 -5.66
C LEU A 146 -5.96 6.35 -6.31
N GLU A 147 -7.22 6.00 -6.57
CA GLU A 147 -8.24 6.92 -7.09
C GLU A 147 -8.50 8.07 -6.11
N GLU A 148 -8.68 7.77 -4.83
CA GLU A 148 -8.89 8.78 -3.79
C GLU A 148 -7.69 9.74 -3.64
N LEU A 149 -6.46 9.22 -3.79
CA LEU A 149 -5.25 10.03 -3.80
C LEU A 149 -5.16 10.92 -5.06
N LEU A 150 -5.55 10.39 -6.23
CA LEU A 150 -5.62 11.15 -7.48
C LEU A 150 -6.66 12.26 -7.44
N LEU A 151 -7.84 12.02 -6.85
CA LEU A 151 -8.87 13.04 -6.64
C LEU A 151 -8.37 14.20 -5.78
N LYS A 152 -7.48 13.92 -4.83
CA LYS A 152 -6.81 14.92 -3.97
C LYS A 152 -5.57 15.54 -4.61
N LYS A 153 -5.28 15.20 -5.87
CA LYS A 153 -4.14 15.66 -6.65
C LYS A 153 -2.78 15.36 -5.99
N ILE A 154 -2.69 14.25 -5.25
CA ILE A 154 -1.43 13.80 -4.66
C ILE A 154 -0.58 13.17 -5.76
N PRO A 155 0.72 13.52 -5.89
CA PRO A 155 1.62 12.89 -6.84
C PRO A 155 1.86 11.43 -6.46
N LEU A 156 1.74 10.50 -7.41
CA LEU A 156 1.89 9.06 -7.19
C LEU A 156 2.89 8.45 -8.17
N VAL A 157 3.71 7.53 -7.68
CA VAL A 157 4.49 6.60 -8.50
C VAL A 157 4.09 5.19 -8.10
N VAL A 158 3.54 4.43 -9.03
CA VAL A 158 3.07 3.05 -8.81
C VAL A 158 3.98 2.12 -9.57
N ILE A 159 4.59 1.18 -8.85
CA ILE A 159 5.36 0.08 -9.45
C ILE A 159 4.38 -1.09 -9.64
N ASP A 160 4.13 -1.44 -10.90
CA ASP A 160 3.11 -2.41 -11.26
C ASP A 160 3.74 -3.63 -11.96
N PRO A 161 4.01 -4.71 -11.21
CA PRO A 161 4.62 -5.92 -11.78
C PRO A 161 3.71 -6.67 -12.76
N HIS A 162 2.40 -6.45 -12.70
CA HIS A 162 1.41 -7.24 -13.45
C HIS A 162 0.60 -6.43 -14.46
N GLY A 163 0.69 -5.09 -14.44
CA GLY A 163 -0.03 -4.21 -15.35
C GLY A 163 -1.53 -4.13 -15.03
N GLU A 164 -1.91 -4.18 -13.76
CA GLU A 164 -3.30 -4.08 -13.29
C GLU A 164 -3.84 -2.64 -13.31
N TYR A 165 -3.01 -1.68 -12.91
CA TYR A 165 -3.43 -0.29 -12.67
C TYR A 165 -3.58 0.61 -13.90
N PRO A 166 -3.04 0.31 -15.11
CA PRO A 166 -3.36 1.08 -16.32
C PRO A 166 -4.86 1.17 -16.62
N SER A 167 -5.64 0.20 -16.16
CA SER A 167 -7.11 0.18 -16.31
C SER A 167 -7.81 1.40 -15.69
N LEU A 168 -7.22 2.02 -14.65
CA LEU A 168 -7.74 3.22 -13.97
C LEU A 168 -7.83 4.45 -14.89
N LYS A 169 -7.18 4.41 -16.06
CA LYS A 169 -7.33 5.45 -17.09
C LYS A 169 -8.78 5.59 -17.55
N TYR A 170 -9.55 4.50 -17.52
CA TYR A 170 -10.88 4.43 -18.14
C TYR A 170 -11.95 4.14 -17.09
N PRO A 171 -13.14 4.75 -17.20
CA PRO A 171 -14.25 4.43 -16.32
C PRO A 171 -14.71 2.99 -16.52
N ASN A 172 -15.20 2.34 -15.46
CA ASN A 172 -15.80 1.01 -15.52
C ASN A 172 -17.34 1.09 -15.64
N PRO A 173 -17.92 0.96 -16.85
CA PRO A 173 -19.38 1.02 -17.02
C PRO A 173 -20.11 -0.25 -16.62
N LYS A 174 -19.39 -1.38 -16.43
CA LYS A 174 -20.00 -2.70 -16.22
C LYS A 174 -20.55 -2.90 -14.80
N ASP A 175 -20.05 -2.13 -13.85
CA ASP A 175 -20.31 -2.34 -12.43
C ASP A 175 -21.20 -1.25 -11.79
N LYS A 176 -21.96 -0.54 -12.63
CA LYS A 176 -22.80 0.61 -12.20
C LYS A 176 -23.79 0.25 -11.09
N GLU A 177 -24.38 -0.94 -11.14
CA GLU A 177 -25.36 -1.38 -10.14
C GLU A 177 -24.73 -1.49 -8.74
N ASN A 178 -23.53 -2.08 -8.64
CA ASN A 178 -22.82 -2.14 -7.38
C ASN A 178 -22.35 -0.75 -6.92
N MET A 179 -21.94 0.12 -7.85
CA MET A 179 -21.52 1.49 -7.52
C MET A 179 -22.63 2.33 -6.87
N LEU A 180 -23.91 2.09 -7.22
CA LEU A 180 -25.06 2.73 -6.56
C LEU A 180 -25.09 2.43 -5.06
N ARG A 181 -24.80 1.19 -4.66
CA ARG A 181 -24.73 0.79 -3.23
C ARG A 181 -23.69 1.60 -2.46
N PHE A 182 -22.56 1.93 -3.09
CA PHE A 182 -21.50 2.73 -2.48
C PHE A 182 -21.71 4.25 -2.68
N GLY A 183 -22.68 4.64 -3.50
CA GLY A 183 -22.94 6.03 -3.89
C GLY A 183 -21.76 6.66 -4.61
N VAL A 184 -21.15 5.91 -5.53
CA VAL A 184 -20.05 6.36 -6.40
C VAL A 184 -20.47 6.24 -7.87
N GLU A 185 -19.75 6.91 -8.75
CA GLU A 185 -20.00 6.90 -10.20
C GLU A 185 -18.75 6.44 -10.95
N PRO A 186 -18.89 5.81 -12.12
CA PRO A 186 -17.73 5.42 -12.94
C PRO A 186 -16.87 6.62 -13.29
N GLN A 187 -15.59 6.58 -12.89
CA GLN A 187 -14.63 7.63 -13.19
C GLN A 187 -13.36 7.04 -13.82
N GLY A 188 -12.77 7.77 -14.77
CA GLY A 188 -11.49 7.43 -15.37
C GLY A 188 -10.49 8.57 -15.20
N PHE A 189 -9.21 8.23 -15.07
CA PHE A 189 -8.13 9.16 -14.76
C PHE A 189 -7.15 9.34 -15.93
N LEU A 190 -7.59 9.12 -17.18
CA LEU A 190 -6.75 9.17 -18.39
C LEU A 190 -5.81 10.38 -18.46
N LYS A 191 -6.28 11.58 -18.07
CA LYS A 191 -5.48 12.82 -18.11
C LYS A 191 -4.48 12.95 -16.97
N GLN A 192 -4.69 12.21 -15.88
CA GLN A 192 -3.85 12.24 -14.68
C GLN A 192 -2.85 11.08 -14.66
N ILE A 193 -3.11 10.00 -15.40
CA ILE A 193 -2.26 8.81 -15.42
C ILE A 193 -1.31 8.85 -16.61
N GLN A 194 -0.02 8.78 -16.32
CA GLN A 194 1.02 8.53 -17.32
C GLN A 194 1.59 7.13 -17.09
N GLU A 195 1.61 6.30 -18.12
CA GLU A 195 2.21 4.97 -18.04
C GLU A 195 3.61 5.00 -18.66
N PHE A 196 4.53 4.29 -18.03
CA PHE A 196 5.91 4.06 -18.45
C PHE A 196 6.20 2.56 -18.42
N SER A 197 6.93 2.05 -19.39
CA SER A 197 7.35 0.65 -19.42
C SER A 197 8.71 0.50 -20.10
N PRO A 198 9.58 -0.41 -19.63
CA PRO A 198 10.79 -0.75 -20.36
C PRO A 198 10.49 -1.53 -21.65
N ASP A 199 9.34 -2.20 -21.73
CA ASP A 199 8.88 -2.94 -22.90
C ASP A 199 7.58 -2.34 -23.44
N VAL A 200 7.73 -1.45 -24.42
CA VAL A 200 6.61 -0.80 -25.12
C VAL A 200 6.00 -1.68 -26.21
N HIS A 201 6.61 -2.81 -26.56
CA HIS A 201 6.00 -3.77 -27.48
C HIS A 201 4.87 -4.53 -26.78
N ILE A 202 5.10 -4.94 -25.53
CA ILE A 202 4.08 -5.57 -24.68
C ILE A 202 3.09 -4.53 -24.12
N ASN A 203 3.55 -3.30 -23.87
CA ASN A 203 2.76 -2.23 -23.27
C ASN A 203 2.73 -1.00 -24.20
N PRO A 204 1.96 -1.03 -25.31
CA PRO A 204 2.01 -0.04 -26.37
C PRO A 204 1.52 1.37 -25.97
N ASP A 205 0.66 1.46 -24.95
CA ASP A 205 0.15 2.73 -24.43
C ASP A 205 1.12 3.40 -23.44
N ALA A 206 2.25 2.76 -23.13
CA ALA A 206 3.26 3.26 -22.21
C ALA A 206 4.33 4.07 -22.93
N LYS A 207 4.85 5.10 -22.27
CA LYS A 207 6.09 5.75 -22.69
C LYS A 207 7.28 4.83 -22.39
N PRO A 208 8.35 4.88 -23.20
CA PRO A 208 9.58 4.16 -22.88
C PRO A 208 10.14 4.62 -21.53
N LEU A 209 10.37 3.66 -20.63
CA LEU A 209 11.13 3.88 -19.41
C LEU A 209 12.61 3.64 -19.70
N LYS A 210 13.45 4.62 -19.38
CA LYS A 210 14.91 4.50 -19.48
C LYS A 210 15.57 4.89 -18.17
N LEU A 211 16.53 4.09 -17.73
CA LEU A 211 17.29 4.32 -16.51
C LEU A 211 18.63 4.98 -16.81
N SER A 212 19.12 5.80 -15.87
CA SER A 212 20.45 6.39 -15.99
C SER A 212 21.52 5.33 -15.73
N ASN A 213 22.53 5.27 -16.60
CA ASN A 213 23.78 4.54 -16.36
C ASN A 213 24.95 5.47 -15.99
N ARG A 214 24.71 6.75 -15.72
CA ARG A 214 25.77 7.72 -15.43
C ARG A 214 26.04 7.83 -13.93
N ASN A 215 27.30 8.11 -13.60
CA ASN A 215 27.76 8.41 -12.23
C ASN A 215 27.44 7.31 -11.21
N LEU A 216 27.49 6.05 -11.64
CA LEU A 216 27.16 4.91 -10.78
C LEU A 216 28.27 4.65 -9.76
N THR A 217 27.87 4.42 -8.52
CA THR A 217 28.77 3.92 -7.47
C THR A 217 29.02 2.42 -7.62
N SER A 218 30.03 1.89 -6.93
CA SER A 218 30.30 0.44 -6.87
C SER A 218 29.09 -0.37 -6.43
N VAL A 219 28.42 0.08 -5.37
CA VAL A 219 27.25 -0.58 -4.80
C VAL A 219 26.10 -0.60 -5.80
N GLU A 220 25.80 0.55 -6.41
CA GLU A 220 24.75 0.63 -7.43
C GLU A 220 25.06 -0.28 -8.62
N LEU A 221 26.27 -0.20 -9.16
CA LEU A 221 26.68 -1.00 -10.32
C LEU A 221 26.52 -2.50 -10.04
N ILE A 222 26.91 -2.99 -8.85
CA ILE A 222 26.73 -4.39 -8.46
C ILE A 222 25.24 -4.78 -8.41
N HIS A 223 24.37 -3.90 -7.88
CA HIS A 223 22.92 -4.14 -7.82
C HIS A 223 22.23 -4.07 -9.19
N LEU A 224 22.83 -3.41 -10.18
CA LEU A 224 22.30 -3.33 -11.54
C LEU A 224 22.66 -4.55 -12.40
N LEU A 225 23.48 -5.47 -11.90
CA LEU A 225 23.81 -6.71 -12.60
C LEU A 225 22.72 -7.77 -12.36
N PRO A 226 22.19 -8.41 -13.41
CA PRO A 226 21.10 -9.39 -13.30
C PRO A 226 21.55 -10.73 -12.69
N THR A 227 22.84 -10.87 -12.41
CA THR A 227 23.45 -12.09 -11.89
C THR A 227 24.35 -11.77 -10.71
N LYS A 228 24.40 -12.69 -9.74
CA LYS A 228 25.35 -12.58 -8.63
C LYS A 228 26.79 -12.63 -9.14
N VAL A 229 27.59 -11.68 -8.67
CA VAL A 229 29.03 -11.60 -8.96
C VAL A 229 29.85 -12.38 -7.93
N SER A 230 30.89 -13.08 -8.39
CA SER A 230 31.83 -13.81 -7.54
C SER A 230 32.82 -12.88 -6.84
N ALA A 231 33.54 -13.36 -5.83
CA ALA A 231 34.57 -12.56 -5.14
C ALA A 231 35.67 -12.05 -6.08
N SER A 232 36.08 -12.87 -7.07
CA SER A 232 37.04 -12.48 -8.11
C SER A 232 36.50 -11.33 -8.98
N GLN A 233 35.25 -11.45 -9.41
CA GLN A 233 34.57 -10.45 -10.23
C GLN A 233 34.34 -9.14 -9.46
N LEU A 234 33.98 -9.23 -8.18
CA LEU A 234 33.90 -8.07 -7.30
C LEU A 234 35.25 -7.35 -7.20
N GLY A 235 36.34 -8.10 -7.02
CA GLY A 235 37.70 -7.54 -7.02
C GLY A 235 38.01 -6.76 -8.30
N LEU A 236 37.63 -7.30 -9.46
CA LEU A 236 37.77 -6.61 -10.75
C LEU A 236 36.92 -5.34 -10.84
N ILE A 237 35.65 -5.39 -10.42
CA ILE A 237 34.76 -4.21 -10.40
C ILE A 237 35.37 -3.11 -9.53
N TYR A 238 35.83 -3.44 -8.32
CA TYR A 238 36.43 -2.45 -7.43
C TYR A 238 37.75 -1.88 -7.96
N ALA A 239 38.59 -2.71 -8.60
CA ALA A 239 39.85 -2.26 -9.20
C ALA A 239 39.59 -1.27 -10.35
N ALA A 240 38.70 -1.62 -11.28
CA ALA A 240 38.30 -0.76 -12.38
C ALA A 240 37.70 0.57 -11.90
N LEU A 241 36.79 0.51 -10.92
CA LEU A 241 36.20 1.72 -10.33
C LEU A 241 37.24 2.62 -9.66
N LYS A 242 38.25 2.05 -9.01
CA LYS A 242 39.35 2.83 -8.41
C LYS A 242 40.14 3.57 -9.48
N ASN A 243 40.42 2.93 -10.61
CA ASN A 243 41.14 3.54 -11.74
C ASN A 243 40.33 4.66 -12.40
N LEU A 244 39.01 4.49 -12.49
CA LEU A 244 38.10 5.44 -13.11
C LEU A 244 37.62 6.57 -12.15
N GLY A 245 38.19 6.69 -10.95
CA GLY A 245 37.84 7.77 -10.02
C GLY A 245 36.51 7.59 -9.26
N GLY A 246 35.98 6.37 -9.22
CA GLY A 246 34.92 5.93 -8.31
C GLY A 246 33.48 6.11 -8.79
N ARG A 247 33.24 6.88 -9.86
CA ARG A 247 31.93 7.03 -10.52
C ARG A 247 32.10 6.78 -12.00
N VAL A 248 31.31 5.87 -12.54
CA VAL A 248 31.49 5.41 -13.92
C VAL A 248 30.17 5.26 -14.64
N ASP A 249 30.25 5.16 -15.96
CA ASP A 249 29.20 4.57 -16.78
C ASP A 249 29.56 3.16 -17.29
N PHE A 250 28.61 2.51 -17.96
CA PHE A 250 28.80 1.15 -18.48
C PHE A 250 29.83 1.05 -19.60
N ASN A 251 30.04 2.12 -20.38
CA ASN A 251 31.02 2.10 -21.47
C ASN A 251 32.44 2.21 -20.90
N GLU A 252 32.66 3.14 -19.97
CA GLU A 252 33.94 3.29 -19.26
C GLU A 252 34.31 1.99 -18.53
N MET A 253 33.33 1.36 -17.86
CA MET A 253 33.54 0.09 -17.18
C MET A 253 33.92 -1.05 -18.15
N LEU A 254 33.29 -1.12 -19.33
CA LEU A 254 33.63 -2.11 -20.36
C LEU A 254 35.06 -1.90 -20.89
N ILE A 255 35.42 -0.66 -21.21
CA ILE A 255 36.77 -0.31 -21.69
C ILE A 255 37.84 -0.70 -20.65
N GLU A 256 37.60 -0.40 -19.38
CA GLU A 256 38.53 -0.71 -18.29
C GLU A 256 38.66 -2.24 -18.05
N LEU A 257 37.55 -2.99 -18.15
CA LEU A 257 37.59 -4.46 -18.08
C LEU A 257 38.35 -5.05 -19.26
N GLU A 258 38.18 -4.53 -20.47
CA GLU A 258 38.91 -4.98 -21.65
C GLU A 258 40.42 -4.75 -21.49
N ALA A 259 40.80 -3.58 -20.98
CA ALA A 259 42.19 -3.20 -20.72
C ALA A 259 42.87 -3.99 -19.59
N THR A 260 42.09 -4.65 -18.71
CA THR A 260 42.66 -5.45 -17.61
C THR A 260 43.39 -6.69 -18.14
N GLU A 261 44.71 -6.77 -17.93
CA GLU A 261 45.52 -7.92 -18.38
C GLU A 261 45.23 -9.20 -17.55
N ASP A 262 45.31 -10.37 -18.19
CA ASP A 262 45.42 -11.71 -17.58
C ASP A 262 44.42 -12.06 -16.45
N ASN A 263 43.14 -11.71 -16.60
CA ASN A 263 42.08 -12.24 -15.73
C ASN A 263 40.93 -12.87 -16.52
N PRO A 264 40.81 -14.22 -16.57
CA PRO A 264 39.71 -14.90 -17.26
C PRO A 264 38.31 -14.50 -16.77
N SER A 265 38.19 -14.05 -15.52
CA SER A 265 36.91 -13.64 -14.92
C SER A 265 36.34 -12.35 -15.55
N LYS A 266 37.19 -11.56 -16.23
CA LYS A 266 36.79 -10.30 -16.88
C LYS A 266 35.79 -10.52 -18.02
N TRP A 267 35.94 -11.61 -18.76
CA TRP A 267 35.08 -11.94 -19.90
C TRP A 267 33.64 -12.19 -19.48
N THR A 268 33.44 -12.85 -18.33
CA THR A 268 32.09 -13.04 -17.78
C THR A 268 31.44 -11.71 -17.42
N LEU A 269 32.20 -10.77 -16.84
CA LEU A 269 31.68 -9.43 -16.54
C LEU A 269 31.33 -8.66 -17.80
N ILE A 270 32.22 -8.66 -18.80
CA ILE A 270 31.98 -8.02 -20.11
C ILE A 270 30.68 -8.55 -20.72
N ASN A 271 30.49 -9.88 -20.76
CA ASN A 271 29.27 -10.49 -21.28
C ASN A 271 28.01 -10.06 -20.50
N ILE A 272 28.10 -9.91 -19.18
CA ILE A 272 26.98 -9.41 -18.36
C ILE A 272 26.65 -7.96 -18.73
N PHE A 273 27.66 -7.08 -18.82
CA PHE A 273 27.45 -5.68 -19.21
C PHE A 273 26.89 -5.54 -20.62
N GLU A 274 27.37 -6.35 -21.57
CA GLU A 274 26.81 -6.41 -22.91
C GLU A 274 25.36 -6.87 -22.92
N TYR A 275 25.02 -7.88 -22.11
CA TYR A 275 23.63 -8.32 -21.94
C TYR A 275 22.76 -7.20 -21.38
N VAL A 276 23.21 -6.50 -20.33
CA VAL A 276 22.51 -5.35 -19.75
C VAL A 276 22.29 -4.23 -20.79
N LYS A 277 23.28 -3.96 -21.65
CA LYS A 277 23.13 -3.00 -22.76
C LYS A 277 22.09 -3.47 -23.78
N LYS A 278 22.05 -4.76 -24.11
CA LYS A 278 21.06 -5.34 -25.04
C LYS A 278 19.61 -5.25 -24.53
N LEU A 279 19.40 -5.20 -23.22
CA LEU A 279 18.06 -4.97 -22.64
C LEU A 279 17.47 -3.61 -23.04
N ASN A 280 18.30 -2.68 -23.54
CA ASN A 280 17.90 -1.33 -23.90
C ASN A 280 17.16 -0.62 -22.74
N LEU A 281 17.48 -0.97 -21.49
CA LEU A 281 16.87 -0.37 -20.31
C LEU A 281 17.59 0.92 -19.90
N PHE A 282 18.89 1.01 -20.17
CA PHE A 282 19.74 2.11 -19.75
C PHE A 282 20.04 3.07 -20.90
N SER A 283 20.09 4.36 -20.59
CA SER A 283 20.29 5.43 -21.57
C SER A 283 21.02 6.61 -20.95
N GLU A 284 21.83 7.30 -21.76
CA GLU A 284 22.41 8.60 -21.44
C GLU A 284 21.37 9.73 -21.39
N SER A 285 20.21 9.50 -22.03
CA SER A 285 19.01 10.32 -21.90
C SER A 285 17.93 9.50 -21.16
N PRO A 286 18.04 9.38 -19.82
CA PRO A 286 17.10 8.59 -19.03
C PRO A 286 15.77 9.34 -18.82
N THR A 287 14.75 8.60 -18.41
CA THR A 287 13.51 9.19 -17.89
C THR A 287 13.82 9.94 -16.60
N LEU A 288 13.52 11.23 -16.56
CA LEU A 288 13.86 12.07 -15.40
C LEU A 288 12.90 11.80 -14.24
N MET A 289 13.39 11.89 -12.99
CA MET A 289 12.53 11.73 -11.81
C MET A 289 11.40 12.76 -11.77
N GLY A 290 11.66 13.96 -12.31
CA GLY A 290 10.64 15.00 -12.48
C GLY A 290 9.53 14.63 -13.45
N GLU A 291 9.76 13.70 -14.40
CA GLU A 291 8.72 13.15 -15.27
C GLU A 291 7.86 12.09 -14.59
N LEU A 292 8.43 11.39 -13.60
CA LEU A 292 7.74 10.36 -12.82
C LEU A 292 6.93 10.97 -11.68
N VAL A 293 7.44 11.99 -11.00
CA VAL A 293 6.77 12.62 -9.85
C VAL A 293 6.19 13.96 -10.28
N HIS A 294 4.89 13.98 -10.57
CA HIS A 294 4.18 15.19 -11.00
C HIS A 294 2.97 15.50 -10.12
N PRO A 295 2.82 16.74 -9.61
CA PRO A 295 1.65 17.13 -8.84
C PRO A 295 0.34 16.82 -9.57
N GLY A 296 -0.59 16.17 -8.86
CA GLY A 296 -1.90 15.81 -9.42
C GLY A 296 -1.91 14.66 -10.43
N LYS A 297 -0.77 14.00 -10.65
CA LYS A 297 -0.63 12.89 -11.60
C LYS A 297 -0.15 11.62 -10.92
N MET A 298 -0.45 10.51 -11.56
CA MET A 298 0.07 9.19 -11.22
C MET A 298 0.92 8.68 -12.37
N SER A 299 2.16 8.35 -12.08
CA SER A 299 3.02 7.60 -12.99
C SER A 299 2.95 6.12 -12.66
N ILE A 300 2.54 5.31 -13.63
CA ILE A 300 2.56 3.85 -13.50
C ILE A 300 3.81 3.35 -14.21
N VAL A 301 4.67 2.67 -13.47
CA VAL A 301 5.80 1.90 -13.99
C VAL A 301 5.30 0.48 -14.20
N ASN A 302 4.83 0.20 -15.43
CA ASN A 302 4.26 -1.08 -15.81
C ASN A 302 5.40 -2.04 -16.25
N LEU A 303 5.61 -3.08 -15.45
CA LEU A 303 6.64 -4.11 -15.66
C LEU A 303 6.05 -5.41 -16.20
N ARG A 304 4.79 -5.40 -16.66
CA ARG A 304 4.17 -6.57 -17.30
C ARG A 304 5.01 -7.02 -18.49
N GLY A 305 5.37 -8.30 -18.51
CA GLY A 305 6.21 -8.91 -19.55
C GLY A 305 7.70 -8.80 -19.31
N VAL A 306 8.14 -8.11 -18.24
CA VAL A 306 9.55 -7.99 -17.86
C VAL A 306 9.94 -9.16 -16.96
N ALA A 307 11.09 -9.78 -17.21
CA ALA A 307 11.63 -10.85 -16.38
C ALA A 307 11.92 -10.38 -14.94
N GLN A 308 11.73 -11.24 -13.94
CA GLN A 308 11.75 -10.87 -12.52
C GLN A 308 13.08 -10.25 -12.06
N ASP A 309 14.20 -10.82 -12.50
CA ASP A 309 15.55 -10.30 -12.26
C ASP A 309 15.72 -8.86 -12.78
N ILE A 310 15.13 -8.56 -13.95
CA ILE A 310 15.13 -7.21 -14.52
C ILE A 310 14.17 -6.28 -13.77
N GLN A 311 13.02 -6.79 -13.29
CA GLN A 311 12.12 -6.01 -12.45
C GLN A 311 12.84 -5.54 -11.17
N GLU A 312 13.59 -6.41 -10.52
CA GLU A 312 14.35 -6.09 -9.31
C GLU A 312 15.36 -4.95 -9.56
N ILE A 313 16.08 -4.99 -10.68
CA ILE A 313 17.00 -3.93 -11.10
C ILE A 313 16.28 -2.59 -11.30
N ILE A 314 15.14 -2.62 -12.01
CA ILE A 314 14.36 -1.42 -12.30
C ILE A 314 13.85 -0.78 -10.99
N VAL A 315 13.26 -1.59 -10.12
CA VAL A 315 12.71 -1.15 -8.85
C VAL A 315 13.81 -0.58 -7.97
N TYR A 316 14.95 -1.28 -7.85
CA TYR A 316 16.11 -0.80 -7.10
C TYR A 316 16.54 0.59 -7.59
N LYS A 317 16.78 0.75 -8.90
CA LYS A 317 17.28 2.00 -9.46
C LYS A 317 16.30 3.14 -9.28
N LEU A 318 15.02 2.91 -9.59
CA LEU A 318 13.98 3.93 -9.48
C LEU A 318 13.79 4.38 -8.04
N VAL A 319 13.67 3.46 -7.09
CA VAL A 319 13.47 3.81 -5.67
C VAL A 319 14.70 4.52 -5.11
N ASN A 320 15.91 4.07 -5.44
CA ASN A 320 17.14 4.74 -5.04
C ASN A 320 17.20 6.16 -5.60
N ASP A 321 16.95 6.35 -6.89
CA ASP A 321 17.00 7.68 -7.53
C ASP A 321 15.95 8.63 -6.96
N LEU A 322 14.71 8.16 -6.77
CA LEU A 322 13.65 8.93 -6.12
C LEU A 322 14.05 9.35 -4.70
N PHE A 323 14.70 8.45 -3.95
CA PHE A 323 15.17 8.74 -2.61
C PHE A 323 16.32 9.77 -2.60
N GLN A 324 17.30 9.65 -3.50
CA GLN A 324 18.39 10.62 -3.59
C GLN A 324 17.90 12.00 -4.02
N GLU A 325 17.00 12.08 -5.00
CA GLU A 325 16.39 13.35 -5.42
C GLU A 325 15.57 13.98 -4.30
N ARG A 326 14.84 13.18 -3.51
CA ARG A 326 14.16 13.68 -2.32
C ARG A 326 15.13 14.29 -1.31
N LYS A 327 16.28 13.63 -1.05
CA LYS A 327 17.29 14.14 -0.11
C LYS A 327 17.95 15.45 -0.55
N LYS A 328 18.07 15.69 -1.86
CA LYS A 328 18.62 16.94 -2.40
C LYS A 328 17.66 18.13 -2.24
N ASN A 329 16.36 17.85 -2.19
CA ASN A 329 15.29 18.84 -2.10
C ASN A 329 14.75 19.05 -0.66
N THR A 330 15.36 18.42 0.34
CA THR A 330 15.12 18.61 1.78
C THR A 330 16.34 19.22 2.45
#